data_AF-F2CPP3-F1
#
_entry.id   AF-F2CPP3-F1
#
_cell.length_a   1.000
_cell.length_b   1.000
_cell.length_c   1.000
_cell.angle_alpha   90.00
_cell.angle_beta   90.00
_cell.angle_gamma   90.00
#
_symmetry.space_group_name_H-M   'P 1'
#
loop_
_entity.id
_entity.type
_entity.pdbx_description
1 polymer ?
#
loop_
_entity_poly.entity_id
_entity_poly.type
_entity_poly.pdbx_seq_one_letter_code
_entity_poly.pdbx_strand_id
1 'polypeptide(L)'
;MDAKPSAPVHEPLLAAARPGKDSAAAAAAAAAAEDDDGAARQGLAAAEVKRLVRLDGPLVASCILQNVVNMVSVMVVGHLGELPLAGASLATSLANVTGYSLLAGMATAMDTLCGQAYGARMYHRLGVYKQCAMVVLSLACVPIVLIWVNTTRILVFLGQDPTTSAVAGEYARWTIPSLLVYVPLQCHIRFLQSQTTVLPVTASSGATALCHPLVCWLLVFKAGLGSKGAALSNAVSYSINLVILALYVRLSTTCKNTWSGFSREAFKELRQFTALAMPSAMMICLEWWSFEVLVLLSGLLPNPQLETSVLSICLNTGALLYMVPLGLSSSISMRVSNELGAGHPEAAKLAMRVVMYMALSVGFVLAFDHDLATECLGVPVQQ
;
A
#
# COMPACT_ATOMS: atom_id res chain seq x y z
N MET A 1 -73.12 -72.52 5.26
CA MET A 1 -71.95 -72.86 4.41
C MET A 1 -70.78 -72.00 4.87
N ASP A 2 -70.32 -72.15 6.12
CA ASP A 2 -69.61 -73.29 6.73
C ASP A 2 -68.10 -73.28 6.47
N ALA A 3 -67.39 -73.45 7.61
CA ALA A 3 -66.01 -73.89 7.80
C ALA A 3 -64.83 -72.88 7.71
N LYS A 4 -64.40 -72.44 8.92
CA LYS A 4 -62.99 -72.24 9.38
C LYS A 4 -62.21 -73.59 9.35
N PRO A 5 -60.90 -73.76 9.69
CA PRO A 5 -59.87 -72.88 10.35
C PRO A 5 -58.47 -72.95 9.65
N SER A 6 -57.31 -72.37 10.06
CA SER A 6 -56.56 -72.42 11.33
C SER A 6 -55.34 -71.44 11.35
N ALA A 7 -54.95 -71.03 12.57
CA ALA A 7 -53.83 -70.16 13.00
C ALA A 7 -52.42 -70.85 12.87
N PRO A 8 -51.23 -70.38 13.36
CA PRO A 8 -50.91 -69.38 14.43
C PRO A 8 -49.68 -68.42 14.21
N VAL A 9 -49.62 -67.24 14.84
CA VAL A 9 -48.79 -66.76 15.99
C VAL A 9 -47.26 -66.54 15.73
N HIS A 10 -46.79 -65.28 15.85
CA HIS A 10 -45.66 -64.76 16.68
C HIS A 10 -45.00 -63.49 16.07
N GLU A 11 -45.07 -62.36 16.79
CA GLU A 11 -43.97 -61.36 16.87
C GLU A 11 -42.86 -61.94 17.79
N PRO A 12 -41.64 -61.37 17.93
CA PRO A 12 -41.01 -60.22 17.24
C PRO A 12 -39.52 -60.46 16.86
N LEU A 13 -38.87 -59.59 16.07
CA LEU A 13 -37.42 -59.33 16.21
C LEU A 13 -36.93 -58.12 15.40
N LEU A 14 -36.53 -57.08 16.13
CA LEU A 14 -35.56 -56.07 15.72
C LEU A 14 -34.31 -56.75 15.14
N ALA A 15 -34.18 -56.79 13.82
CA ALA A 15 -32.91 -57.04 13.15
C ALA A 15 -32.37 -55.69 12.66
N ALA A 16 -31.51 -55.07 13.47
CA ALA A 16 -30.64 -54.01 13.02
C ALA A 16 -29.83 -54.54 11.82
N ALA A 17 -30.16 -54.08 10.62
CA ALA A 17 -29.39 -54.35 9.43
C ALA A 17 -27.99 -53.76 9.64
N ARG A 18 -26.99 -54.63 9.87
CA ARG A 18 -25.59 -54.22 9.88
C ARG A 18 -25.28 -53.62 8.50
N PRO A 19 -24.67 -52.42 8.41
CA PRO A 19 -24.28 -51.87 7.13
C PRO A 19 -23.35 -52.87 6.43
N GLY A 20 -23.70 -53.22 5.19
CA GLY A 20 -22.93 -54.15 4.38
C GLY A 20 -21.47 -53.70 4.28
N LYS A 21 -20.54 -54.67 4.29
CA LYS A 21 -19.09 -54.45 4.23
C LYS A 21 -18.66 -53.50 3.09
N ASP A 22 -19.44 -53.48 2.02
CA ASP A 22 -19.22 -52.64 0.83
C ASP A 22 -19.60 -51.17 1.05
N SER A 23 -20.59 -50.88 1.91
CA SER A 23 -20.98 -49.51 2.30
C SER A 23 -19.96 -48.87 3.23
N ALA A 24 -19.38 -49.65 4.15
CA ALA A 24 -18.32 -49.17 5.04
C ALA A 24 -17.01 -48.89 4.27
N ALA A 25 -16.69 -49.72 3.28
CA ALA A 25 -15.52 -49.51 2.41
C ALA A 25 -15.66 -48.26 1.52
N ALA A 26 -16.85 -48.01 0.97
CA ALA A 26 -17.13 -46.81 0.18
C ALA A 26 -17.06 -45.52 1.03
N ALA A 27 -17.59 -45.56 2.25
CA ALA A 27 -17.49 -44.44 3.19
C ALA A 27 -16.04 -44.15 3.63
N ALA A 28 -15.24 -45.20 3.86
CA ALA A 28 -13.83 -45.05 4.17
C ALA A 28 -13.01 -44.50 3.00
N ALA A 29 -13.33 -44.90 1.76
CA ALA A 29 -12.69 -44.37 0.56
C ALA A 29 -13.06 -42.90 0.30
N ALA A 30 -14.32 -42.51 0.55
CA ALA A 30 -14.77 -41.12 0.46
C ALA A 30 -14.08 -40.24 1.53
N ALA A 31 -14.01 -40.72 2.78
CA ALA A 31 -13.31 -40.03 3.85
C ALA A 31 -11.81 -39.89 3.57
N ALA A 32 -11.16 -40.92 3.02
CA ALA A 32 -9.74 -40.84 2.63
C ALA A 32 -9.50 -39.88 1.47
N ALA A 33 -10.43 -39.77 0.51
CA ALA A 33 -10.34 -38.81 -0.59
C ALA A 33 -10.59 -37.37 -0.11
N GLU A 34 -11.49 -37.16 0.87
CA GLU A 34 -11.69 -35.86 1.51
C GLU A 34 -10.47 -35.43 2.35
N ASP A 35 -9.83 -36.37 3.04
CA ASP A 35 -8.63 -36.11 3.84
C ASP A 35 -7.40 -35.81 2.94
N ASP A 36 -7.27 -36.50 1.80
CA ASP A 36 -6.23 -36.23 0.79
C ASP A 36 -6.44 -34.88 0.07
N ASP A 37 -7.69 -34.53 -0.30
CA ASP A 37 -8.03 -33.20 -0.83
C ASP A 37 -7.82 -32.10 0.24
N GLY A 38 -8.12 -32.41 1.51
CA GLY A 38 -7.84 -31.56 2.66
C GLY A 38 -6.35 -31.27 2.85
N ALA A 39 -5.52 -32.30 2.85
CA ALA A 39 -4.06 -32.21 2.98
C ALA A 39 -3.44 -31.46 1.78
N ALA A 40 -3.91 -31.73 0.55
CA ALA A 40 -3.47 -31.03 -0.65
C ALA A 40 -3.81 -29.52 -0.61
N ARG A 41 -5.03 -29.17 -0.17
CA ARG A 41 -5.46 -27.77 0.01
C ARG A 41 -4.65 -27.06 1.09
N GLN A 42 -4.37 -27.73 2.21
CA GLN A 42 -3.51 -27.20 3.27
C GLN A 42 -2.08 -26.97 2.77
N GLY A 43 -1.52 -27.91 1.99
CA GLY A 43 -0.21 -27.76 1.37
C GLY A 43 -0.13 -26.56 0.41
N LEU A 44 -1.16 -26.37 -0.41
CA LEU A 44 -1.28 -25.21 -1.31
C LEU A 44 -1.39 -23.88 -0.54
N ALA A 45 -2.21 -23.84 0.51
CA ALA A 45 -2.36 -22.66 1.36
C ALA A 45 -1.05 -22.31 2.08
N ALA A 46 -0.35 -23.30 2.65
CA ALA A 46 0.94 -23.09 3.30
C ALA A 46 2.03 -22.60 2.32
N ALA A 47 2.04 -23.14 1.10
CA ALA A 47 2.93 -22.66 0.05
C ALA A 47 2.63 -21.21 -0.36
N GLU A 48 1.35 -20.84 -0.42
CA GLU A 48 0.92 -19.48 -0.74
C GLU A 48 1.26 -18.49 0.39
N VAL A 49 1.02 -18.86 1.65
CA VAL A 49 1.47 -18.09 2.84
C VAL A 49 2.98 -17.82 2.74
N LYS A 50 3.79 -18.85 2.48
CA LYS A 50 5.24 -18.71 2.37
C LYS A 50 5.66 -17.76 1.25
N ARG A 51 4.95 -17.76 0.11
CA ARG A 51 5.21 -16.83 -1.00
C ARG A 51 4.87 -15.40 -0.61
N LEU A 52 3.68 -15.19 -0.03
CA LEU A 52 3.22 -13.88 0.37
C LEU A 52 4.10 -13.29 1.46
N VAL A 53 4.42 -14.02 2.53
CA VAL A 53 5.32 -13.55 3.60
C VAL A 53 6.69 -13.11 3.06
N ARG A 54 7.23 -13.82 2.06
CA ARG A 54 8.50 -13.45 1.40
C ARG A 54 8.41 -12.14 0.60
N LEU A 55 7.23 -11.78 0.11
CA LEU A 55 6.97 -10.51 -0.58
C LEU A 55 6.60 -9.40 0.41
N ASP A 56 5.72 -9.71 1.36
CA ASP A 56 5.16 -8.81 2.36
C ASP A 56 6.26 -8.13 3.17
N GLY A 57 7.21 -8.90 3.72
CA GLY A 57 8.27 -8.37 4.57
C GLY A 57 9.05 -7.22 3.91
N PRO A 58 9.69 -7.44 2.74
CA PRO A 58 10.39 -6.39 2.01
C PRO A 58 9.49 -5.19 1.62
N LEU A 59 8.23 -5.41 1.26
CA LEU A 59 7.31 -4.34 0.86
C LEU A 59 6.91 -3.47 2.04
N VAL A 60 6.50 -4.10 3.15
CA VAL A 60 6.18 -3.41 4.40
C VAL A 60 7.40 -2.61 4.88
N ALA A 61 8.59 -3.23 4.86
CA ALA A 61 9.83 -2.52 5.20
C ALA A 61 10.06 -1.31 4.28
N SER A 62 9.83 -1.45 2.97
CA SER A 62 9.99 -0.34 2.02
C SER A 62 8.97 0.78 2.26
N CYS A 63 7.71 0.45 2.60
CA CYS A 63 6.69 1.43 2.99
C CYS A 63 7.10 2.20 4.25
N ILE A 64 7.54 1.49 5.30
CA ILE A 64 8.04 2.11 6.55
C ILE A 64 9.24 3.02 6.26
N LEU A 65 10.23 2.54 5.51
CA LEU A 65 11.44 3.32 5.18
C LEU A 65 11.11 4.59 4.39
N GLN A 66 10.15 4.53 3.46
CA GLN A 66 9.66 5.71 2.75
C GLN A 66 8.93 6.69 3.69
N ASN A 67 8.17 6.18 4.65
CA ASN A 67 7.52 7.02 5.67
C ASN A 67 8.55 7.73 6.57
N VAL A 68 9.62 7.04 6.96
CA VAL A 68 10.71 7.59 7.79
C VAL A 68 11.35 8.83 7.14
N VAL A 69 11.50 8.85 5.81
CA VAL A 69 12.02 10.02 5.07
C VAL A 69 11.16 11.26 5.35
N ASN A 70 9.84 11.16 5.19
CA ASN A 70 8.93 12.27 5.46
C ASN A 70 8.97 12.70 6.94
N MET A 71 8.99 11.73 7.86
CA MET A 71 9.02 11.99 9.30
C MET A 71 10.29 12.77 9.71
N VAL A 72 11.46 12.36 9.20
CA VAL A 72 12.73 13.05 9.47
C VAL A 72 12.71 14.49 8.94
N SER A 73 12.15 14.73 7.74
CA SER A 73 12.01 16.09 7.20
C SER A 73 11.22 17.00 8.14
N VAL A 74 10.05 16.54 8.61
CA VAL A 74 9.20 17.32 9.53
C VAL A 74 9.89 17.53 10.88
N MET A 75 10.54 16.49 11.43
CA MET A 75 11.31 16.59 12.68
C MET A 75 12.41 17.65 12.57
N VAL A 76 13.17 17.67 11.46
CA VAL A 76 14.23 18.67 11.25
C VAL A 76 13.65 20.09 11.16
N VAL A 77 12.50 20.27 10.49
CA VAL A 77 11.82 21.58 10.47
C VAL A 77 11.34 21.99 11.87
N GLY A 78 10.90 21.05 12.70
CA GLY A 78 10.50 21.31 14.09
C GLY A 78 11.59 22.00 14.92
N HIS A 79 12.86 21.72 14.64
CA HIS A 79 13.99 22.36 15.32
C HIS A 79 14.21 23.82 14.90
N LEU A 80 13.55 24.30 13.84
CA LEU A 80 13.61 25.70 13.39
C LEU A 80 12.58 26.59 14.11
N GLY A 81 11.64 25.99 14.86
CA GLY A 81 10.61 26.70 15.62
C GLY A 81 9.19 26.36 15.18
N GLU A 82 8.21 26.88 15.93
CA GLU A 82 6.79 26.55 15.77
C GLU A 82 6.21 27.02 14.43
N LEU A 83 6.53 28.23 13.99
CA LEU A 83 6.01 28.79 12.74
C LEU A 83 6.48 28.02 11.49
N PRO A 84 7.80 27.72 11.32
CA PRO A 84 8.28 26.83 10.26
C PRO A 84 7.62 25.45 10.28
N LEU A 85 7.44 24.87 11.46
CA LEU A 85 6.80 23.56 11.63
C LEU A 85 5.35 23.60 11.19
N ALA A 86 4.56 24.55 11.68
CA ALA A 86 3.15 24.72 11.31
C ALA A 86 2.99 24.92 9.80
N GLY A 87 3.82 25.79 9.20
CA GLY A 87 3.81 26.03 7.76
C GLY A 87 4.18 24.78 6.94
N ALA A 88 5.25 24.07 7.32
CA ALA A 88 5.66 22.85 6.62
C ALA A 88 4.65 21.71 6.76
N SER A 89 4.02 21.55 7.93
CA SER A 89 2.97 20.57 8.17
C SER A 89 1.73 20.85 7.32
N LEU A 90 1.25 22.11 7.29
CA LEU A 90 0.13 22.53 6.43
C LEU A 90 0.44 22.32 4.94
N ALA A 91 1.65 22.68 4.51
CA ALA A 91 2.07 22.47 3.12
C ALA A 91 2.16 20.98 2.76
N THR A 92 2.63 20.14 3.69
CA THR A 92 2.74 18.69 3.49
C THR A 92 1.37 18.02 3.44
N SER A 93 0.44 18.38 4.32
CA SER A 93 -0.96 17.92 4.28
C SER A 93 -1.61 18.31 2.94
N LEU A 94 -1.49 19.59 2.53
CA LEU A 94 -2.01 20.04 1.23
C LEU A 94 -1.37 19.29 0.05
N ALA A 95 -0.05 19.04 0.10
CA ALA A 95 0.66 18.28 -0.93
C ALA A 95 0.21 16.81 -0.98
N ASN A 96 -0.06 16.18 0.16
CA ASN A 96 -0.58 14.82 0.25
C ASN A 96 -1.98 14.73 -0.37
N VAL A 97 -2.88 15.63 0.02
CA VAL A 97 -4.27 15.67 -0.49
C VAL A 97 -4.32 15.95 -1.98
N THR A 98 -3.59 16.95 -2.45
CA THR A 98 -3.76 17.47 -3.82
C THR A 98 -2.82 16.84 -4.84
N GLY A 99 -1.72 16.23 -4.41
CA GLY A 99 -0.65 15.77 -5.30
C GLY A 99 -0.24 14.32 -5.08
N TYR A 100 0.38 14.01 -3.93
CA TYR A 100 0.98 12.70 -3.72
C TYR A 100 -0.04 11.56 -3.71
N SER A 101 -1.21 11.72 -3.08
CA SER A 101 -2.28 10.70 -3.11
C SER A 101 -2.77 10.42 -4.53
N LEU A 102 -2.97 11.47 -5.34
CA LEU A 102 -3.38 11.36 -6.73
C LEU A 102 -2.33 10.61 -7.56
N LEU A 103 -1.05 11.01 -7.46
CA LEU A 103 0.04 10.38 -8.21
C LEU A 103 0.29 8.94 -7.77
N ALA A 104 0.27 8.68 -6.45
CA ALA A 104 0.41 7.33 -5.90
C ALA A 104 -0.71 6.42 -6.38
N GLY A 105 -1.96 6.89 -6.32
CA GLY A 105 -3.12 6.11 -6.76
C GLY A 105 -3.19 5.92 -8.28
N MET A 106 -2.81 6.91 -9.10
CA MET A 106 -2.68 6.68 -10.53
C MET A 106 -1.57 5.67 -10.87
N ALA A 107 -0.49 5.64 -10.09
CA ALA A 107 0.61 4.69 -10.29
C ALA A 107 0.17 3.23 -10.06
N THR A 108 -0.81 2.96 -9.19
CA THR A 108 -1.28 1.58 -8.91
C THR A 108 -1.99 0.93 -10.10
N ALA A 109 -2.39 1.70 -11.12
CA ALA A 109 -2.83 1.12 -12.40
C ALA A 109 -1.74 0.24 -13.03
N MET A 110 -0.46 0.50 -12.74
CA MET A 110 0.65 -0.37 -13.15
C MET A 110 0.60 -1.73 -12.46
N ASP A 111 0.13 -1.85 -11.23
CA ASP A 111 0.03 -3.14 -10.55
C ASP A 111 -0.89 -4.09 -11.33
N THR A 112 -1.96 -3.55 -11.91
CA THR A 112 -2.85 -4.32 -12.79
C THR A 112 -2.23 -4.57 -14.16
N LEU A 113 -1.85 -3.51 -14.89
CA LEU A 113 -1.42 -3.63 -16.29
C LEU A 113 -0.06 -4.35 -16.42
N CYS A 114 0.92 -3.98 -15.60
CA CYS A 114 2.22 -4.64 -15.60
C CYS A 114 2.15 -6.03 -14.98
N GLY A 115 1.38 -6.22 -13.91
CA GLY A 115 1.25 -7.52 -13.26
C GLY A 115 0.57 -8.56 -14.16
N GLN A 116 -0.57 -8.20 -14.76
CA GLN A 116 -1.25 -9.09 -15.72
C GLN A 116 -0.38 -9.36 -16.96
N ALA A 117 0.32 -8.36 -17.49
CA ALA A 117 1.24 -8.57 -18.59
C ALA A 117 2.42 -9.48 -18.22
N TYR A 118 2.92 -9.37 -16.98
CA TYR A 118 4.00 -10.22 -16.47
C TYR A 118 3.53 -11.68 -16.33
N GLY A 119 2.35 -11.88 -15.74
CA GLY A 119 1.70 -13.20 -15.66
C GLY A 119 1.48 -13.84 -17.02
N ALA A 120 1.03 -13.04 -18.00
CA ALA A 120 0.82 -13.46 -19.39
C ALA A 120 2.13 -13.60 -20.20
N ARG A 121 3.30 -13.40 -19.57
CA ARG A 121 4.63 -13.43 -20.19
C ARG A 121 4.84 -12.41 -21.32
N MET A 122 4.04 -11.36 -21.36
CA MET A 122 4.19 -10.24 -22.29
C MET A 122 5.23 -9.23 -21.78
N TYR A 123 6.46 -9.67 -21.55
CA TYR A 123 7.49 -8.93 -20.82
C TYR A 123 7.79 -7.53 -21.40
N HIS A 124 7.85 -7.39 -22.73
CA HIS A 124 8.06 -6.10 -23.40
C HIS A 124 7.01 -5.04 -23.02
N ARG A 125 5.76 -5.45 -22.78
CA ARG A 125 4.67 -4.53 -22.45
C ARG A 125 4.90 -3.80 -21.12
N LEU A 126 5.65 -4.37 -20.17
CA LEU A 126 5.93 -3.72 -18.89
C LEU A 126 6.70 -2.41 -19.08
N GLY A 127 7.72 -2.41 -19.93
CA GLY A 127 8.51 -1.21 -20.25
C GLY A 127 7.67 -0.14 -20.94
N VAL A 128 6.72 -0.55 -21.79
CA VAL A 128 5.76 0.34 -22.46
C VAL A 128 4.77 0.95 -21.46
N TYR A 129 4.18 0.15 -20.57
CA TYR A 129 3.26 0.64 -19.55
C TYR A 129 3.96 1.56 -18.53
N LYS A 130 5.20 1.25 -18.14
CA LYS A 130 6.01 2.15 -17.30
C LYS A 130 6.19 3.52 -17.95
N GLN A 131 6.50 3.57 -19.25
CA GLN A 131 6.65 4.83 -19.98
C GLN A 131 5.32 5.57 -20.13
N CYS A 132 4.25 4.84 -20.43
CA CYS A 132 2.90 5.38 -20.51
C CYS A 132 2.50 6.02 -19.17
N ALA A 133 2.74 5.32 -18.05
CA ALA A 133 2.52 5.84 -16.71
C ALA A 133 3.30 7.12 -16.46
N MET A 134 4.60 7.14 -16.78
CA MET A 134 5.43 8.35 -16.63
C MET A 134 4.83 9.56 -17.37
N VAL A 135 4.33 9.37 -18.60
CA VAL A 135 3.70 10.45 -19.36
C VAL A 135 2.40 10.91 -18.69
N VAL A 136 1.48 9.99 -18.37
CA VAL A 136 0.19 10.32 -17.77
C VAL A 136 0.36 11.00 -16.40
N LEU A 137 1.23 10.46 -15.55
CA LEU A 137 1.53 11.04 -14.24
C LEU A 137 2.20 12.42 -14.35
N SER A 138 3.12 12.60 -15.31
CA SER A 138 3.74 13.91 -15.55
C SER A 138 2.72 14.95 -16.03
N LEU A 139 1.73 14.57 -16.83
CA LEU A 139 0.63 15.46 -17.22
C LEU A 139 -0.24 15.84 -16.01
N ALA A 140 -0.49 14.90 -15.10
CA ALA A 140 -1.21 15.20 -13.86
C ALA A 140 -0.42 16.12 -12.90
N CYS A 141 0.91 16.17 -13.00
CA CYS A 141 1.70 17.15 -12.24
C CYS A 141 1.39 18.61 -12.63
N VAL A 142 0.91 18.88 -13.85
CA VAL A 142 0.60 20.26 -14.29
C VAL A 142 -0.44 20.94 -13.40
N PRO A 143 -1.66 20.39 -13.20
CA PRO A 143 -2.62 20.98 -12.27
C PRO A 143 -2.13 20.97 -10.82
N ILE A 144 -1.39 19.95 -10.38
CA ILE A 144 -0.81 19.88 -9.03
C ILE A 144 0.11 21.08 -8.77
N VAL A 145 1.02 21.37 -9.70
CA VAL A 145 1.95 22.50 -9.60
C VAL A 145 1.20 23.83 -9.54
N LEU A 146 0.13 24.00 -10.33
CA LEU A 146 -0.69 25.21 -10.28
C LEU A 146 -1.32 25.41 -8.90
N ILE A 147 -1.78 24.33 -8.26
CA ILE A 147 -2.30 24.37 -6.88
C ILE A 147 -1.17 24.77 -5.92
N TRP A 148 -0.02 24.10 -5.99
CA TRP A 148 1.09 24.30 -5.04
C TRP A 148 1.73 25.68 -5.11
N VAL A 149 1.80 26.30 -6.31
CA VAL A 149 2.26 27.69 -6.46
C VAL A 149 1.32 28.68 -5.76
N ASN A 150 0.02 28.36 -5.71
CA ASN A 150 -1.03 29.18 -5.12
C ASN A 150 -1.36 28.83 -3.66
N THR A 151 -0.61 27.90 -3.03
CA THR A 151 -0.87 27.45 -1.65
C THR A 151 -1.10 28.57 -0.64
N THR A 152 -0.29 29.64 -0.64
CA THR A 152 -0.51 30.79 0.27
C THR A 152 -1.91 31.39 0.11
N ARG A 153 -2.35 31.62 -1.12
CA ARG A 153 -3.66 32.23 -1.41
C ARG A 153 -4.79 31.30 -1.03
N ILE A 154 -4.63 30.01 -1.31
CA ILE A 154 -5.60 28.98 -0.95
C ILE A 154 -5.77 28.92 0.56
N LEU A 155 -4.68 28.86 1.32
CA LEU A 155 -4.73 28.78 2.78
C LEU A 155 -5.34 30.03 3.42
N VAL A 156 -4.96 31.23 2.95
CA VAL A 156 -5.58 32.49 3.41
C VAL A 156 -7.08 32.52 3.08
N PHE A 157 -7.47 32.06 1.89
CA PHE A 157 -8.88 31.95 1.50
C PHE A 157 -9.66 30.99 2.39
N LEU A 158 -9.02 29.90 2.84
CA LEU A 158 -9.58 28.94 3.80
C LEU A 158 -9.53 29.44 5.26
N GLY A 159 -9.15 30.70 5.49
CA GLY A 159 -9.16 31.34 6.81
C GLY A 159 -7.94 31.06 7.69
N GLN A 160 -6.86 30.49 7.13
CA GLN A 160 -5.60 30.30 7.86
C GLN A 160 -4.89 31.63 8.11
N ASP A 161 -4.09 31.68 9.18
CA ASP A 161 -3.25 32.84 9.49
C ASP A 161 -2.34 33.22 8.29
N PRO A 162 -2.28 34.50 7.88
CA PRO A 162 -1.48 34.93 6.73
C PRO A 162 0.01 34.63 6.85
N THR A 163 0.58 34.69 8.06
CA THR A 163 2.03 34.44 8.25
C THR A 163 2.35 32.96 8.09
N THR A 164 1.54 32.08 8.67
CA THR A 164 1.67 30.63 8.52
C THR A 164 1.42 30.19 7.07
N SER A 165 0.42 30.80 6.42
CA SER A 165 0.09 30.56 5.01
C SER A 165 1.23 30.98 4.06
N ALA A 166 1.96 32.05 4.39
CA ALA A 166 3.12 32.48 3.62
C ALA A 166 4.25 31.45 3.69
N VAL A 167 4.57 30.95 4.89
CA VAL A 167 5.57 29.91 5.11
C VAL A 167 5.16 28.61 4.41
N ALA A 168 3.90 28.19 4.55
CA ALA A 168 3.39 26.99 3.90
C ALA A 168 3.47 27.08 2.37
N GLY A 169 3.10 28.22 1.78
CA GLY A 169 3.20 28.39 0.34
C GLY A 169 4.63 28.48 -0.17
N GLU A 170 5.57 28.99 0.62
CA GLU A 170 6.99 28.90 0.28
C GLU A 170 7.48 27.45 0.32
N TYR A 171 7.16 26.71 1.38
CA TYR A 171 7.49 25.28 1.50
C TYR A 171 6.92 24.47 0.33
N ALA A 172 5.66 24.70 -0.05
CA ALA A 172 5.01 24.02 -1.17
C ALA A 172 5.73 24.29 -2.51
N ARG A 173 6.17 25.54 -2.77
CA ARG A 173 6.94 25.86 -3.99
C ARG A 173 8.29 25.15 -4.03
N TRP A 174 8.97 25.05 -2.89
CA TRP A 174 10.23 24.31 -2.78
C TRP A 174 10.06 22.79 -2.78
N THR A 175 8.82 22.31 -2.60
CA THR A 175 8.47 20.89 -2.77
C THR A 175 8.25 20.52 -4.24
N ILE A 176 7.89 21.46 -5.12
CA ILE A 176 7.63 21.18 -6.56
C ILE A 176 8.73 20.35 -7.26
N PRO A 177 10.04 20.59 -7.06
CA PRO A 177 11.08 19.78 -7.67
C PRO A 177 10.99 18.28 -7.33
N SER A 178 10.40 17.92 -6.18
CA SER A 178 10.21 16.51 -5.80
C SER A 178 9.28 15.78 -6.77
N LEU A 179 8.28 16.47 -7.37
CA LEU A 179 7.33 15.86 -8.31
C LEU A 179 8.02 15.29 -9.55
N LEU A 180 9.04 16.01 -10.06
CA LEU A 180 9.82 15.60 -11.23
C LEU A 180 10.54 14.26 -11.00
N VAL A 181 10.84 13.95 -9.75
CA VAL A 181 11.56 12.75 -9.33
C VAL A 181 10.61 11.68 -8.82
N TYR A 182 9.56 12.08 -8.13
CA TYR A 182 8.56 11.21 -7.54
C TYR A 182 7.82 10.39 -8.61
N VAL A 183 7.42 11.01 -9.72
CA VAL A 183 6.74 10.32 -10.83
C VAL A 183 7.60 9.17 -11.39
N PRO A 184 8.83 9.41 -11.90
CA PRO A 184 9.64 8.31 -12.40
C PRO A 184 10.01 7.32 -11.31
N LEU A 185 10.20 7.75 -10.05
CA LEU A 185 10.46 6.84 -8.92
C LEU A 185 9.31 5.85 -8.72
N GLN A 186 8.06 6.33 -8.60
CA GLN A 186 6.89 5.47 -8.45
C GLN A 186 6.75 4.48 -9.62
N CYS A 187 6.96 4.94 -10.85
CA CYS A 187 6.93 4.07 -12.01
C CYS A 187 8.03 2.99 -11.99
N HIS A 188 9.24 3.28 -11.48
CA HIS A 188 10.30 2.28 -11.33
C HIS A 188 9.98 1.27 -10.24
N ILE A 189 9.47 1.72 -9.10
CA ILE A 189 9.05 0.88 -7.99
C ILE A 189 8.01 -0.14 -8.47
N ARG A 190 6.92 0.33 -9.08
CA ARG A 190 5.81 -0.52 -9.55
C ARG A 190 6.24 -1.46 -10.68
N PHE A 191 7.12 -0.99 -11.58
CA PHE A 191 7.70 -1.84 -12.64
C PHE A 191 8.51 -3.01 -12.09
N LEU A 192 9.31 -2.81 -11.04
CA LEU A 192 10.09 -3.89 -10.41
C LEU A 192 9.20 -4.80 -9.56
N GLN A 193 8.27 -4.20 -8.81
CA GLN A 193 7.30 -4.90 -7.99
C GLN A 193 6.44 -5.85 -8.82
N SER A 194 5.88 -5.44 -9.95
CA SER A 194 5.05 -6.32 -10.80
C SER A 194 5.78 -7.60 -11.24
N GLN A 195 7.12 -7.57 -11.30
CA GLN A 195 7.99 -8.72 -11.61
C GLN A 195 8.40 -9.53 -10.37
N THR A 196 7.71 -9.34 -9.24
CA THR A 196 8.06 -9.84 -7.89
C THR A 196 9.49 -9.50 -7.43
N THR A 197 10.10 -8.49 -8.03
CA THR A 197 11.49 -8.06 -7.76
C THR A 197 11.48 -6.95 -6.71
N VAL A 198 11.26 -7.33 -5.45
CA VAL A 198 11.06 -6.40 -4.32
C VAL A 198 12.35 -5.98 -3.61
N LEU A 199 13.38 -6.83 -3.60
CA LEU A 199 14.61 -6.57 -2.85
C LEU A 199 15.36 -5.29 -3.28
N PRO A 200 15.53 -4.97 -4.58
CA PRO A 200 16.17 -3.72 -4.99
C PRO A 200 15.39 -2.49 -4.53
N VAL A 201 14.06 -2.57 -4.53
CA VAL A 201 13.16 -1.51 -4.06
C VAL A 201 13.33 -1.27 -2.56
N THR A 202 13.37 -2.33 -1.75
CA THR A 202 13.59 -2.20 -0.31
C THR A 202 15.01 -1.70 0.01
N ALA A 203 16.02 -2.21 -0.69
CA ALA A 203 17.41 -1.80 -0.51
C ALA A 203 17.63 -0.32 -0.88
N SER A 204 17.04 0.16 -1.98
CA SER A 204 17.14 1.55 -2.40
C SER A 204 16.40 2.49 -1.43
N SER A 205 15.22 2.09 -0.94
CA SER A 205 14.51 2.82 0.13
C SER A 205 15.33 2.87 1.42
N GLY A 206 15.99 1.78 1.80
CA GLY A 206 16.87 1.73 2.97
C GLY A 206 18.07 2.66 2.86
N ALA A 207 18.78 2.61 1.73
CA ALA A 207 19.89 3.52 1.45
C ALA A 207 19.43 4.99 1.49
N THR A 208 18.27 5.27 0.91
CA THR A 208 17.69 6.62 0.90
C THR A 208 17.35 7.11 2.32
N ALA A 209 16.69 6.27 3.12
CA ALA A 209 16.33 6.59 4.50
C ALA A 209 17.56 6.84 5.38
N LEU A 210 18.63 6.05 5.20
CA LEU A 210 19.89 6.23 5.92
C LEU A 210 20.61 7.53 5.55
N CYS A 211 20.59 7.91 4.26
CA CYS A 211 21.23 9.14 3.80
C CYS A 211 20.40 10.40 4.08
N HIS A 212 19.07 10.28 4.19
CA HIS A 212 18.16 11.44 4.27
C HIS A 212 18.42 12.39 5.46
N PRO A 213 18.69 11.93 6.71
CA PRO A 213 19.04 12.83 7.81
C PRO A 213 20.25 13.73 7.49
N LEU A 214 21.28 13.18 6.84
CA LEU A 214 22.45 13.94 6.42
C LEU A 214 22.09 14.97 5.34
N VAL A 215 21.27 14.57 4.34
CA VAL A 215 20.80 15.49 3.30
C VAL A 215 19.98 16.63 3.90
N CYS A 216 19.05 16.34 4.81
CA CYS A 216 18.28 17.33 5.54
C CYS A 216 19.21 18.28 6.31
N TRP A 217 20.15 17.76 7.10
CA TRP A 217 21.05 18.59 7.87
C TRP A 217 21.91 19.52 7.00
N LEU A 218 22.43 18.99 5.89
CA LEU A 218 23.24 19.77 4.94
C LEU A 218 22.43 20.92 4.32
N LEU A 219 21.20 20.65 3.85
CA LEU A 219 20.39 21.67 3.20
C LEU A 219 19.80 22.67 4.19
N VAL A 220 19.28 22.19 5.32
CA VAL A 220 18.60 23.02 6.31
C VAL A 220 19.58 23.91 7.07
N PHE A 221 20.65 23.32 7.63
CA PHE A 221 21.55 24.04 8.53
C PHE A 221 22.84 24.50 7.85
N LYS A 222 23.49 23.67 7.03
CA LYS A 222 24.78 24.06 6.41
C LYS A 222 24.63 25.00 5.22
N ALA A 223 23.66 24.77 4.36
CA ALA A 223 23.33 25.67 3.26
C ALA A 223 22.45 26.86 3.71
N GLY A 224 21.97 26.86 4.96
CA GLY A 224 21.15 27.94 5.51
C GLY A 224 19.78 28.10 4.85
N LEU A 225 19.23 27.05 4.23
CA LEU A 225 17.95 27.13 3.52
C LEU A 225 16.74 27.03 4.45
N GLY A 226 16.93 26.70 5.73
CA GLY A 226 15.84 26.57 6.70
C GLY A 226 14.77 25.56 6.25
N SER A 227 13.49 25.90 6.39
CA SER A 227 12.38 25.03 5.98
C SER A 227 12.37 24.68 4.49
N LYS A 228 12.87 25.58 3.63
CA LYS A 228 13.04 25.34 2.18
C LYS A 228 14.00 24.18 1.92
N GLY A 229 15.04 24.06 2.76
CA GLY A 229 16.01 22.97 2.71
C GLY A 229 15.38 21.61 2.97
N ALA A 230 14.42 21.53 3.90
CA ALA A 230 13.67 20.31 4.18
C ALA A 230 12.66 19.95 3.08
N ALA A 231 12.05 20.95 2.43
CA ALA A 231 11.24 20.68 1.24
C ALA A 231 12.10 20.09 0.10
N LEU A 232 13.27 20.67 -0.15
CA LEU A 232 14.18 20.25 -1.22
C LEU A 232 14.90 18.92 -0.93
N SER A 233 15.16 18.59 0.34
CA SER A 233 15.82 17.34 0.73
C SER A 233 15.03 16.11 0.26
N ASN A 234 13.70 16.19 0.21
CA ASN A 234 12.86 15.13 -0.34
C ASN A 234 13.15 14.87 -1.83
N ALA A 235 13.30 15.92 -2.63
CA ALA A 235 13.65 15.78 -4.04
C ALA A 235 15.04 15.12 -4.22
N VAL A 236 16.02 15.51 -3.40
CA VAL A 236 17.37 14.92 -3.42
C VAL A 236 17.34 13.46 -2.99
N SER A 237 16.63 13.13 -1.91
CA SER A 237 16.51 11.75 -1.43
C SER A 237 15.74 10.85 -2.42
N TYR A 238 14.65 11.33 -3.00
CA TYR A 238 13.97 10.60 -4.07
C TYR A 238 14.87 10.42 -5.30
N SER A 239 15.79 11.36 -5.56
CA SER A 239 16.73 11.25 -6.68
C SER A 239 17.74 10.14 -6.44
N ILE A 240 18.25 10.03 -5.21
CA ILE A 240 19.13 8.92 -4.80
C ILE A 240 18.41 7.58 -5.03
N ASN A 241 17.16 7.46 -4.54
CA ASN A 241 16.36 6.26 -4.72
C ASN A 241 16.16 5.92 -6.20
N LEU A 242 15.74 6.92 -6.99
CA LEU A 242 15.51 6.78 -8.42
C LEU A 242 16.77 6.36 -9.18
N VAL A 243 17.93 6.96 -8.88
CA VAL A 243 19.19 6.61 -9.53
C VAL A 243 19.57 5.16 -9.26
N ILE A 244 19.46 4.69 -8.01
CA ILE A 244 19.74 3.30 -7.66
C ILE A 244 18.81 2.35 -8.45
N LEU A 245 17.51 2.64 -8.51
CA LEU A 245 16.55 1.80 -9.23
C LEU A 245 16.73 1.86 -10.75
N ALA A 246 17.03 3.03 -11.31
CA ALA A 246 17.29 3.21 -12.73
C ALA A 246 18.55 2.45 -13.17
N LEU A 247 19.62 2.51 -12.36
CA LEU A 247 20.83 1.72 -12.57
C LEU A 247 20.53 0.21 -12.49
N TYR A 248 19.75 -0.22 -11.49
CA TYR A 248 19.34 -1.62 -11.37
C TYR A 248 18.57 -2.08 -12.63
N VAL A 249 17.55 -1.32 -13.06
CA VAL A 249 16.77 -1.66 -14.27
C VAL A 249 17.65 -1.70 -15.52
N ARG A 250 18.67 -0.85 -15.61
CA ARG A 250 19.54 -0.78 -16.79
C ARG A 250 20.59 -1.89 -16.85
N LEU A 251 21.13 -2.29 -15.69
CA LEU A 251 22.29 -3.18 -15.58
C LEU A 251 21.92 -4.63 -15.22
N SER A 252 20.77 -4.85 -14.56
CA SER A 252 20.34 -6.17 -14.11
C SER A 252 19.90 -7.06 -15.27
N THR A 253 20.30 -8.33 -15.24
CA THR A 253 19.83 -9.35 -16.18
C THR A 253 18.34 -9.64 -16.01
N THR A 254 17.78 -9.46 -14.81
CA THR A 254 16.34 -9.65 -14.51
C THR A 254 15.46 -8.74 -15.37
N CYS A 255 15.90 -7.49 -15.60
CA CYS A 255 15.11 -6.50 -16.34
C CYS A 255 15.35 -6.52 -17.85
N LYS A 256 16.23 -7.40 -18.36
CA LYS A 256 16.65 -7.38 -19.77
C LYS A 256 15.51 -7.60 -20.76
N ASN A 257 14.53 -8.43 -20.40
CA ASN A 257 13.38 -8.76 -21.25
C ASN A 257 12.17 -7.85 -21.02
N THR A 258 12.16 -7.11 -19.90
CA THR A 258 11.04 -6.24 -19.50
C THR A 258 11.33 -4.76 -19.78
N TRP A 259 12.60 -4.39 -19.93
CA TRP A 259 13.03 -3.05 -20.32
C TRP A 259 13.90 -3.07 -21.58
N SER A 260 13.29 -2.75 -22.73
CA SER A 260 13.95 -2.65 -24.04
C SER A 260 14.37 -1.22 -24.40
N GLY A 261 14.17 -0.24 -23.50
CA GLY A 261 14.44 1.18 -23.73
C GLY A 261 13.19 1.98 -24.09
N PHE A 262 13.39 3.22 -24.55
CA PHE A 262 12.28 4.12 -24.86
C PHE A 262 11.56 3.71 -26.14
N SER A 263 10.22 3.72 -26.11
CA SER A 263 9.37 3.33 -27.23
C SER A 263 8.20 4.30 -27.40
N ARG A 264 7.87 4.61 -28.65
CA ARG A 264 6.68 5.42 -28.99
C ARG A 264 5.37 4.67 -28.78
N GLU A 265 5.42 3.36 -28.55
CA GLU A 265 4.22 2.56 -28.22
C GLU A 265 3.51 3.07 -26.97
N ALA A 266 4.25 3.67 -26.03
CA ALA A 266 3.68 4.25 -24.81
C ALA A 266 2.58 5.28 -25.09
N PHE A 267 2.69 6.05 -26.18
CA PHE A 267 1.69 7.06 -26.56
C PHE A 267 0.39 6.46 -27.08
N LYS A 268 0.40 5.19 -27.51
CA LYS A 268 -0.81 4.50 -28.00
C LYS A 268 -1.70 4.02 -26.84
N GLU A 269 -1.09 3.75 -25.69
CA GLU A 269 -1.76 3.16 -24.52
C GLU A 269 -2.31 4.21 -23.54
N LEU A 270 -2.09 5.52 -23.80
CA LEU A 270 -2.44 6.60 -22.86
C LEU A 270 -3.90 6.57 -22.43
N ARG A 271 -4.83 6.40 -23.37
CA ARG A 271 -6.26 6.38 -23.06
C ARG A 271 -6.63 5.20 -22.16
N GLN A 272 -6.11 4.01 -22.46
CA GLN A 272 -6.38 2.81 -21.68
C GLN A 272 -5.77 2.91 -20.29
N PHE A 273 -4.54 3.43 -20.18
CA PHE A 273 -3.89 3.65 -18.90
C PHE A 273 -4.69 4.65 -18.06
N THR A 274 -5.05 5.81 -18.61
CA THR A 274 -5.80 6.84 -17.88
C THR A 274 -7.18 6.34 -17.41
N ALA A 275 -7.86 5.53 -18.22
CA ALA A 275 -9.15 4.95 -17.85
C ALA A 275 -9.07 4.05 -16.60
N LEU A 276 -7.94 3.38 -16.38
CA LEU A 276 -7.69 2.61 -15.16
C LEU A 276 -7.09 3.46 -14.04
N ALA A 277 -6.22 4.41 -14.38
CA ALA A 277 -5.54 5.27 -13.41
C ALA A 277 -6.51 6.17 -12.64
N MET A 278 -7.55 6.70 -13.28
CA MET A 278 -8.52 7.58 -12.61
C MET A 278 -9.28 6.92 -11.45
N PRO A 279 -9.94 5.75 -11.62
CA PRO A 279 -10.60 5.08 -10.50
C PRO A 279 -9.60 4.61 -9.44
N SER A 280 -8.41 4.11 -9.83
CA SER A 280 -7.34 3.76 -8.89
C SER A 280 -6.88 4.96 -8.05
N ALA A 281 -6.78 6.14 -8.68
CA ALA A 281 -6.45 7.38 -8.00
C ALA A 281 -7.53 7.80 -7.00
N MET A 282 -8.80 7.74 -7.42
CA MET A 282 -9.92 8.10 -6.56
C MET A 282 -9.98 7.22 -5.31
N MET A 283 -9.72 5.92 -5.43
CA MET A 283 -9.69 4.99 -4.29
C MET A 283 -8.67 5.42 -3.23
N ILE A 284 -7.42 5.69 -3.64
CA ILE A 284 -6.36 6.12 -2.73
C ILE A 284 -6.59 7.55 -2.21
N CYS A 285 -7.08 8.45 -3.07
CA CYS A 285 -7.42 9.81 -2.67
C CYS A 285 -8.49 9.82 -1.59
N LEU A 286 -9.61 9.12 -1.79
CA LEU A 286 -10.69 9.07 -0.81
C LEU A 286 -10.22 8.52 0.54
N GLU A 287 -9.36 7.50 0.53
CA GLU A 287 -8.76 6.96 1.75
C GLU A 287 -7.90 8.02 2.48
N TRP A 288 -6.97 8.65 1.77
CA TRP A 288 -6.05 9.65 2.35
C TRP A 288 -6.79 10.91 2.80
N TRP A 289 -7.75 11.37 2.02
CA TRP A 289 -8.58 12.53 2.36
C TRP A 289 -9.45 12.24 3.58
N SER A 290 -9.92 11.00 3.76
CA SER A 290 -10.68 10.65 4.96
C SER A 290 -9.85 10.82 6.22
N PHE A 291 -8.56 10.44 6.19
CA PHE A 291 -7.65 10.69 7.31
C PHE A 291 -7.47 12.19 7.59
N GLU A 292 -7.31 13.00 6.55
CA GLU A 292 -7.16 14.46 6.67
C GLU A 292 -8.43 15.12 7.24
N VAL A 293 -9.62 14.66 6.83
CA VAL A 293 -10.90 15.12 7.41
C VAL A 293 -11.01 14.74 8.89
N LEU A 294 -10.58 13.54 9.29
CA LEU A 294 -10.56 13.16 10.71
C LEU A 294 -9.64 14.08 11.52
N VAL A 295 -8.48 14.47 10.98
CA VAL A 295 -7.57 15.46 11.60
C VAL A 295 -8.27 16.80 11.79
N LEU A 296 -8.95 17.29 10.75
CA LEU A 296 -9.65 18.57 10.79
C LEU A 296 -10.80 18.54 11.80
N LEU A 297 -11.56 17.44 11.87
CA LEU A 297 -12.67 17.30 12.80
C LEU A 297 -12.23 17.27 14.26
N SER A 298 -11.05 16.71 14.60
CA SER A 298 -10.58 16.79 15.99
C SER A 298 -10.23 18.22 16.42
N GLY A 299 -9.82 19.07 15.48
CA GLY A 299 -9.56 20.49 15.76
C GLY A 299 -10.80 21.25 16.22
N LEU A 300 -12.00 20.68 16.05
CA LEU A 300 -13.28 21.27 16.47
C LEU A 300 -13.78 20.76 17.84
N LEU A 301 -13.04 19.85 18.49
CA LEU A 301 -13.39 19.33 19.81
C LEU A 301 -13.20 20.38 20.92
N PRO A 302 -13.90 20.24 22.08
CA PRO A 302 -13.93 21.25 23.14
C PRO A 302 -12.57 21.66 23.72
N ASN A 303 -11.56 20.78 23.66
CA ASN A 303 -10.19 21.08 24.06
C ASN A 303 -9.25 20.89 22.86
N PRO A 304 -9.24 21.82 21.89
CA PRO A 304 -8.61 21.60 20.59
C PRO A 304 -7.10 21.40 20.71
N GLN A 305 -6.43 21.96 21.73
CA GLN A 305 -4.98 21.78 21.92
C GLN A 305 -4.63 20.37 22.40
N LEU A 306 -5.37 19.85 23.39
CA LEU A 306 -5.16 18.50 23.91
C LEU A 306 -5.63 17.46 22.90
N GLU A 307 -6.84 17.62 22.36
CA GLU A 307 -7.46 16.67 21.42
C GLU A 307 -6.73 16.63 20.08
N THR A 308 -6.27 17.76 19.53
CA THR A 308 -5.48 17.75 18.28
C THR A 308 -4.09 17.17 18.52
N SER A 309 -3.49 17.39 19.69
CA SER A 309 -2.18 16.78 20.02
C SER A 309 -2.30 15.27 20.17
N VAL A 310 -3.31 14.78 20.89
CA VAL A 310 -3.59 13.35 21.03
C VAL A 310 -3.95 12.74 19.68
N LEU A 311 -4.84 13.36 18.90
CA LEU A 311 -5.19 12.85 17.58
C LEU A 311 -3.96 12.85 16.64
N SER A 312 -3.12 13.88 16.66
CA SER A 312 -1.88 13.90 15.87
C SER A 312 -0.93 12.77 16.24
N ILE A 313 -0.81 12.43 17.54
CA ILE A 313 -0.05 11.26 17.99
C ILE A 313 -0.71 9.96 17.50
N CYS A 314 -2.04 9.83 17.64
CA CYS A 314 -2.80 8.68 17.16
C CYS A 314 -2.69 8.50 15.64
N LEU A 315 -2.69 9.60 14.87
CA LEU A 315 -2.59 9.60 13.42
C LEU A 315 -1.17 9.31 12.94
N ASN A 316 -0.14 9.83 13.60
CA ASN A 316 1.25 9.47 13.28
C ASN A 316 1.52 7.99 13.62
N THR A 317 1.01 7.52 14.76
CA THR A 317 1.05 6.10 15.13
C THR A 317 0.26 5.26 14.12
N GLY A 318 -0.94 5.71 13.78
CA GLY A 318 -1.81 5.10 12.78
C GLY A 318 -1.18 5.06 11.39
N ALA A 319 -0.48 6.11 10.96
CA ALA A 319 0.24 6.18 9.70
C ALA A 319 1.40 5.19 9.66
N LEU A 320 2.13 5.01 10.78
CA LEU A 320 3.17 4.00 10.89
C LEU A 320 2.57 2.59 10.82
N LEU A 321 1.48 2.34 11.55
CA LEU A 321 0.75 1.07 11.51
C LEU A 321 0.16 0.79 10.13
N TYR A 322 -0.30 1.83 9.42
CA TYR A 322 -0.85 1.78 8.07
C TYR A 322 0.16 1.33 7.01
N MET A 323 1.47 1.50 7.25
CA MET A 323 2.49 0.97 6.33
C MET A 323 2.46 -0.56 6.21
N VAL A 324 1.96 -1.26 7.24
CA VAL A 324 1.78 -2.72 7.23
C VAL A 324 0.68 -3.15 6.25
N PRO A 325 -0.59 -2.73 6.39
CA PRO A 325 -1.64 -3.06 5.42
C PRO A 325 -1.33 -2.52 4.03
N LEU A 326 -0.65 -1.38 3.89
CA LEU A 326 -0.23 -0.87 2.57
C LEU A 326 0.78 -1.81 1.88
N GLY A 327 1.74 -2.37 2.64
CA GLY A 327 2.68 -3.37 2.14
C GLY A 327 2.00 -4.67 1.74
N LEU A 328 1.07 -5.16 2.58
CA LEU A 328 0.25 -6.34 2.28
C LEU A 328 -0.63 -6.13 1.03
N SER A 329 -1.25 -4.95 0.91
CA SER A 329 -2.06 -4.53 -0.25
C SER A 329 -1.24 -4.53 -1.54
N SER A 330 0.00 -4.04 -1.48
CA SER A 330 0.91 -4.10 -2.64
C SER A 330 1.26 -5.55 -3.01
N SER A 331 1.53 -6.41 -2.03
CA SER A 331 1.84 -7.83 -2.24
C SER A 331 0.70 -8.59 -2.91
N ILE A 332 -0.52 -8.42 -2.40
CA ILE A 332 -1.69 -9.11 -2.94
C ILE A 332 -2.04 -8.60 -4.34
N SER A 333 -1.94 -7.29 -4.58
CA SER A 333 -2.18 -6.70 -5.89
C SER A 333 -1.24 -7.30 -6.94
N MET A 334 0.06 -7.42 -6.64
CA MET A 334 1.03 -8.10 -7.50
C MET A 334 0.70 -9.58 -7.70
N ARG A 335 0.35 -10.29 -6.61
CA ARG A 335 0.10 -11.74 -6.68
C ARG A 335 -1.13 -12.05 -7.53
N VAL A 336 -2.23 -11.34 -7.29
CA VAL A 336 -3.51 -11.50 -8.00
C VAL A 336 -3.37 -11.11 -9.46
N SER A 337 -2.74 -9.96 -9.76
CA SER A 337 -2.54 -9.53 -11.15
C SER A 337 -1.67 -10.53 -11.93
N ASN A 338 -0.60 -11.05 -11.33
CA ASN A 338 0.25 -12.06 -11.96
C ASN A 338 -0.49 -13.38 -12.21
N GLU A 339 -1.25 -13.89 -11.24
CA GLU A 339 -2.00 -15.14 -11.42
C GLU A 339 -3.16 -14.99 -12.41
N LEU A 340 -3.86 -13.85 -12.41
CA LEU A 340 -4.89 -13.55 -13.42
C LEU A 340 -4.28 -13.44 -14.83
N GLY A 341 -3.13 -12.78 -14.96
CA GLY A 341 -2.40 -12.70 -16.23
C GLY A 341 -1.95 -14.06 -16.75
N ALA A 342 -1.60 -14.99 -15.83
CA ALA A 342 -1.20 -16.36 -16.17
C ALA A 342 -2.40 -17.29 -16.49
N GLY A 343 -3.64 -16.82 -16.32
CA GLY A 343 -4.84 -17.64 -16.51
C GLY A 343 -5.15 -18.58 -15.34
N HIS A 344 -4.70 -18.26 -14.13
CA HIS A 344 -4.90 -19.07 -12.91
C HIS A 344 -5.86 -18.39 -11.90
N PRO A 345 -7.17 -18.32 -12.17
CA PRO A 345 -8.13 -17.63 -11.31
C PRO A 345 -8.25 -18.25 -9.92
N GLU A 346 -8.12 -19.58 -9.79
CA GLU A 346 -8.19 -20.25 -8.50
C GLU A 346 -6.98 -19.94 -7.60
N ALA A 347 -5.79 -19.81 -8.18
CA ALA A 347 -4.60 -19.34 -7.45
C ALA A 347 -4.77 -17.89 -6.98
N ALA A 348 -5.35 -17.02 -7.83
CA ALA A 348 -5.66 -15.64 -7.44
C ALA A 348 -6.67 -15.58 -6.27
N LYS A 349 -7.73 -16.40 -6.30
CA LYS A 349 -8.71 -16.52 -5.20
C LYS A 349 -8.08 -17.07 -3.91
N LEU A 350 -7.16 -18.02 -4.03
CA LEU A 350 -6.43 -18.55 -2.87
C LEU A 350 -5.54 -17.46 -2.25
N ALA A 351 -4.76 -16.75 -3.07
CA ALA A 351 -3.92 -15.64 -2.63
C ALA A 351 -4.75 -14.57 -1.87
N MET A 352 -5.90 -14.17 -2.43
CA MET A 352 -6.80 -13.20 -1.78
C MET A 352 -7.28 -13.69 -0.41
N ARG A 353 -7.73 -14.94 -0.32
CA ARG A 353 -8.18 -15.51 0.97
C ARG A 353 -7.05 -15.51 1.99
N VAL A 354 -5.85 -15.95 1.61
CA VAL A 354 -4.70 -16.01 2.50
C VAL A 354 -4.32 -14.62 3.01
N VAL A 355 -4.22 -13.61 2.15
CA VAL A 355 -3.90 -12.24 2.59
C VAL A 355 -4.99 -11.65 3.47
N MET A 356 -6.27 -11.92 3.18
CA MET A 356 -7.36 -11.48 4.05
C MET A 356 -7.23 -12.07 5.46
N TYR A 357 -6.93 -13.36 5.59
CA TYR A 357 -6.69 -13.96 6.90
C TYR A 357 -5.46 -13.35 7.58
N MET A 358 -4.35 -13.17 6.87
CA MET A 358 -3.15 -12.54 7.44
C MET A 358 -3.41 -11.10 7.91
N ALA A 359 -4.12 -10.29 7.10
CA ALA A 359 -4.46 -8.92 7.46
C ALA A 359 -5.37 -8.85 8.69
N LEU A 360 -6.37 -9.74 8.78
CA LEU A 360 -7.24 -9.84 9.97
C LEU A 360 -6.45 -10.28 11.20
N SER A 361 -5.54 -11.25 11.08
CA SER A 361 -4.68 -11.69 12.18
C SER A 361 -3.76 -10.56 12.66
N VAL A 362 -3.13 -9.83 11.74
CA VAL A 362 -2.29 -8.67 12.09
C VAL A 362 -3.13 -7.58 12.77
N GLY A 363 -4.30 -7.26 12.23
CA GLY A 363 -5.22 -6.29 12.84
C GLY A 363 -5.65 -6.69 14.26
N PHE A 364 -5.94 -7.98 14.48
CA PHE A 364 -6.29 -8.50 15.80
C PHE A 364 -5.13 -8.39 16.80
N VAL A 365 -3.91 -8.77 16.39
CA VAL A 365 -2.71 -8.66 17.24
C VAL A 365 -2.45 -7.20 17.62
N LEU A 366 -2.50 -6.28 16.64
CA LEU A 366 -2.28 -4.85 16.90
C LEU A 366 -3.34 -4.26 17.84
N ALA A 367 -4.60 -4.65 17.70
CA ALA A 367 -5.67 -4.20 18.58
C ALA A 367 -5.51 -4.76 20.00
N PHE A 368 -5.15 -6.04 20.12
CA PHE A 368 -4.93 -6.71 21.40
C PHE A 368 -3.71 -6.14 22.14
N ASP A 369 -2.61 -5.90 21.44
CA ASP A 369 -1.40 -5.28 22.01
C ASP A 369 -1.69 -3.85 22.50
N HIS A 370 -2.51 -3.09 21.77
CA HIS A 370 -2.94 -1.75 22.19
C HIS A 370 -3.79 -1.79 23.46
N ASP A 371 -4.74 -2.71 23.55
CA ASP A 371 -5.63 -2.86 24.71
C ASP A 371 -4.83 -3.28 25.96
N LEU A 372 -3.95 -4.27 25.81
CA LEU A 372 -3.07 -4.75 26.87
C LEU A 372 -2.09 -3.67 27.36
N ALA A 373 -1.53 -2.88 26.43
CA ALA A 373 -0.66 -1.76 26.78
C ALA A 373 -1.42 -0.68 27.57
N THR A 374 -2.67 -0.41 27.19
CA THR A 374 -3.53 0.58 27.89
C THR A 374 -3.88 0.11 29.30
N GLU A 375 -4.19 -1.17 29.46
CA GLU A 375 -4.52 -1.80 30.75
C GLU A 375 -3.30 -1.90 31.67
N CYS A 376 -2.13 -2.25 31.13
CA CYS A 376 -0.87 -2.36 31.88
C CYS A 376 -0.27 -1.00 32.30
N LEU A 377 -0.50 0.06 31.52
CA LEU A 377 -0.03 1.42 31.84
C LEU A 377 -0.95 2.14 32.84
N GLY A 378 -2.08 1.55 33.24
CA GLY A 378 -2.96 2.08 34.27
C GLY A 378 -3.54 3.46 33.92
N VAL A 379 -3.68 3.80 32.63
CA VAL A 379 -4.25 5.06 32.19
C VAL A 379 -5.78 4.95 32.35
N PRO A 380 -6.41 5.70 33.28
CA PRO A 380 -7.86 5.64 33.42
C PRO A 380 -8.50 6.23 32.16
N VAL A 381 -9.34 5.44 31.49
CA VAL A 381 -10.23 5.92 30.44
C VAL A 381 -11.19 6.92 31.10
N GLN A 382 -10.92 8.22 30.97
CA GLN A 382 -11.88 9.24 31.40
C GLN A 382 -13.08 9.18 30.46
N GLN A 383 -14.21 8.70 30.99
CA GLN A 383 -15.53 8.75 30.37
C GLN A 383 -16.06 10.17 30.25
#